data_AF-A0A804RCV3-F1
#
_entry.id   AF-A0A804RCV3-F1
#
_cell.length_a   1.000
_cell.length_b   1.000
_cell.length_c   1.000
_cell.angle_alpha   90.00
_cell.angle_beta   90.00
_cell.angle_gamma   90.00
#
_symmetry.space_group_name_H-M   'P 1'
#
loop_
_entity.id
_entity.type
_entity.pdbx_description
1 polymer ?
#
loop_
_entity_poly.entity_id
_entity_poly.type
_entity_poly.pdbx_seq_one_letter_code
_entity_poly.pdbx_strand_id
1 'polypeptide(L)'
;MEEPDCPEGSVPDRGGERRTASLPLPAAFLEFLSENGLDPAVYSMAATIPRYIRELNLVFLNPRLKPGMESKIAEIEAELKCALDKVLWLPGFYAIPPEIQIAGSKAYQQGKIYGIDAASGAAILALDVRPGNHVLDLCAAPGAKLCMLADTLGTTGSLTGVDVAKHRLAACRTMLQKYSLGDRTRLFVADGTLFSLLPVNSRMQRMEGSIGVEENGSIFPEWTSRRSWKDRQKTRKANANGQQHLLAASEPELIYYGKHSGLVGQCKSDVFCPSVDDEACTSGYDKVLVDAECTHDGSIKHIQKFEFWGWKSLDRRVLDAERTENLLQLQVPLSFRQYLYFIQLGTSSKL
;
A
#
# COMPACT_ATOMS: atom_id res chain seq x y z
N MET A 1 2.55 29.26 74.81
CA MET A 1 1.60 28.61 73.89
C MET A 1 1.71 29.39 72.62
N GLU A 2 2.49 28.84 71.68
CA GLU A 2 2.86 29.47 70.41
C GLU A 2 1.66 29.47 69.47
N GLU A 3 1.35 30.63 68.89
CA GLU A 3 0.67 30.74 67.59
C GLU A 3 1.66 31.39 66.61
N PRO A 4 1.84 30.87 65.39
CA PRO A 4 2.88 31.37 64.50
C PRO A 4 2.38 32.44 63.53
N ASP A 5 3.31 33.36 63.27
CA ASP A 5 3.30 34.44 62.30
C ASP A 5 3.07 33.99 60.84
N CYS A 6 2.28 34.76 60.10
CA CYS A 6 2.31 34.84 58.65
C CYS A 6 3.20 36.02 58.21
N PRO A 7 4.09 35.85 57.22
CA PRO A 7 4.51 36.96 56.38
C PRO A 7 4.20 36.75 54.90
N GLU A 8 3.97 37.89 54.25
CA GLU A 8 3.64 38.10 52.84
C GLU A 8 4.80 37.79 51.87
N GLY A 9 4.44 37.46 50.62
CA GLY A 9 5.12 38.00 49.44
C GLY A 9 6.09 37.09 48.66
N SER A 10 5.62 36.56 47.52
CA SER A 10 6.28 36.72 46.21
C SER A 10 5.50 35.98 45.11
N VAL A 11 5.19 36.71 44.04
CA VAL A 11 4.50 36.21 42.84
C VAL A 11 5.50 35.41 42.00
N PRO A 12 5.23 34.15 41.62
CA PRO A 12 6.00 33.50 40.58
C PRO A 12 5.41 33.84 39.21
N ASP A 13 6.32 34.36 38.39
CA ASP A 13 6.24 34.64 36.98
C ASP A 13 5.51 33.54 36.18
N ARG A 14 4.56 33.96 35.33
CA ARG A 14 3.84 33.07 34.39
C ARG A 14 4.71 32.81 33.17
N GLY A 15 5.83 32.12 33.38
CA GLY A 15 6.57 31.45 32.32
C GLY A 15 5.90 30.12 31.99
N GLY A 16 4.91 30.14 31.12
CA GLY A 16 4.32 28.92 30.56
C GLY A 16 5.32 28.22 29.63
N GLU A 17 6.28 27.49 30.18
CA GLU A 17 7.06 26.51 29.43
C GLU A 17 6.09 25.43 28.92
N ARG A 18 5.81 25.47 27.61
CA ARG A 18 5.31 24.28 26.90
C ARG A 18 6.34 23.18 27.11
N ARG A 19 6.02 22.22 27.97
CA ARG A 19 6.74 20.94 28.06
C ARG A 19 6.74 20.28 26.68
N THR A 20 7.78 20.50 25.89
CA THR A 20 8.14 19.64 24.76
C THR A 20 8.63 18.34 25.35
N ALA A 21 7.81 17.28 25.29
CA ALA A 21 8.23 15.95 25.71
C ALA A 21 9.30 15.44 24.73
N SER A 22 10.57 15.76 24.97
CA SER A 22 11.71 15.09 24.34
C SER A 22 11.88 13.74 25.02
N LEU A 23 11.37 12.69 24.38
CA LEU A 23 11.53 11.33 24.88
C LEU A 23 12.95 10.83 24.55
N PRO A 24 13.67 10.18 25.49
CA PRO A 24 15.00 9.68 25.23
C PRO A 24 14.92 8.45 24.33
N LEU A 25 15.38 8.58 23.09
CA LEU A 25 15.59 7.46 22.18
C LEU A 25 16.60 6.46 22.80
N PRO A 26 16.50 5.15 22.52
CA PRO A 26 17.46 4.16 23.02
C PRO A 26 18.90 4.46 22.59
N ALA A 27 19.87 4.13 23.44
CA ALA A 27 21.29 4.35 23.14
C ALA A 27 21.73 3.70 21.82
N ALA A 28 21.34 2.45 21.56
CA ALA A 28 21.64 1.75 20.32
C ALA A 28 21.03 2.46 19.09
N PHE A 29 19.85 3.08 19.24
CA PHE A 29 19.25 3.85 18.15
C PHE A 29 19.95 5.20 17.94
N LEU A 30 20.36 5.88 19.02
CA LEU A 30 21.16 7.11 18.92
C LEU A 30 22.51 6.87 18.27
N GLU A 31 23.16 5.75 18.59
CA GLU A 31 24.41 5.31 17.96
C GLU A 31 24.20 5.07 16.46
N PHE A 32 23.17 4.30 16.09
CA PHE A 32 22.78 4.11 14.68
C PHE A 32 22.55 5.43 13.95
N LEU A 33 21.83 6.38 14.55
CA LEU A 33 21.60 7.71 13.94
C LEU A 33 22.93 8.47 13.76
N SER A 34 23.79 8.47 14.76
CA SER A 34 25.10 9.12 14.71
C SER A 34 25.99 8.53 13.62
N GLU A 35 26.05 7.19 13.53
CA GLU A 35 26.83 6.49 12.51
C GLU A 35 26.36 6.80 11.08
N ASN A 36 25.07 7.09 10.91
CA ASN A 36 24.46 7.41 9.62
C ASN A 36 24.31 8.93 9.37
N GLY A 37 24.88 9.78 10.23
CA GLY A 37 24.82 11.24 10.09
C GLY A 37 23.41 11.83 10.21
N LEU A 38 22.50 11.16 10.94
CA LEU A 38 21.12 11.57 11.14
C LEU A 38 20.97 12.31 12.48
N ASP A 39 20.34 13.48 12.44
CA ASP A 39 20.05 14.26 13.65
C ASP A 39 18.90 13.62 14.46
N PRO A 40 19.12 13.21 15.73
CA PRO A 40 18.08 12.69 16.61
C PRO A 40 16.88 13.64 16.80
N ALA A 41 17.06 14.95 16.65
CA ALA A 41 15.99 15.94 16.75
C ALA A 41 14.87 15.72 15.73
N VAL A 42 15.14 15.04 14.61
CA VAL A 42 14.12 14.68 13.63
C VAL A 42 13.00 13.84 14.25
N TYR A 43 13.31 13.05 15.28
CA TYR A 43 12.33 12.20 15.98
C TYR A 43 11.63 12.89 17.14
N SER A 44 12.16 14.01 17.65
CA SER A 44 11.50 14.81 18.69
C SER A 44 10.37 15.68 18.13
N MET A 45 10.37 15.93 16.82
CA MET A 45 9.35 16.69 16.09
C MET A 45 8.17 15.85 15.60
N ALA A 46 8.07 14.59 16.02
CA ALA A 46 7.03 13.68 15.53
C ALA A 46 5.59 14.20 15.68
N ALA A 47 5.33 14.95 16.76
CA ALA A 47 4.03 15.56 17.04
C ALA A 47 3.67 16.74 16.10
N THR A 48 4.63 17.26 15.33
CA THR A 48 4.41 18.35 14.36
C THR A 48 4.34 17.87 12.91
N ILE A 49 4.59 16.58 12.66
CA ILE A 49 4.54 16.03 11.31
C ILE A 49 3.09 15.99 10.84
N PRO A 50 2.76 16.67 9.73
CA PRO A 50 1.41 16.67 9.21
C PRO A 50 0.98 15.25 8.79
N ARG A 51 -0.33 15.06 8.71
CA ARG A 51 -0.91 13.93 7.98
C ARG A 51 -1.14 14.36 6.55
N TYR A 52 -1.02 13.41 5.64
CA TYR A 52 -1.27 13.65 4.23
C TYR A 52 -2.54 12.93 3.81
N ILE A 53 -3.35 13.63 3.01
CA ILE A 53 -4.52 13.10 2.35
C ILE A 53 -4.39 13.31 0.86
N ARG A 54 -4.95 12.38 0.09
CA ARG A 54 -5.05 12.47 -1.36
C ARG A 54 -6.51 12.57 -1.77
N GLU A 55 -6.82 13.51 -2.65
CA GLU A 55 -8.09 13.60 -3.36
C GLU A 55 -8.09 12.67 -4.57
N LEU A 56 -9.15 11.85 -4.73
CA LEU A 56 -9.30 10.99 -5.91
C LEU A 56 -9.76 11.80 -7.12
N ASN A 57 -9.11 11.56 -8.26
CA ASN A 57 -9.52 12.17 -9.51
C ASN A 57 -10.49 11.26 -10.28
N LEU A 58 -11.75 11.22 -9.82
CA LEU A 58 -12.78 10.31 -10.37
C LEU A 58 -13.21 10.63 -11.81
N VAL A 59 -12.75 11.73 -12.41
CA VAL A 59 -13.20 12.21 -13.73
C VAL A 59 -12.92 11.17 -14.83
N PHE A 60 -11.82 10.43 -14.73
CA PHE A 60 -11.47 9.44 -15.75
C PHE A 60 -12.22 8.12 -15.60
N LEU A 61 -12.60 7.72 -14.38
CA LEU A 61 -13.04 6.36 -14.07
C LEU A 61 -14.56 6.13 -14.25
N ASN A 62 -15.37 7.19 -14.30
CA ASN A 62 -16.82 7.04 -14.45
C ASN A 62 -17.41 8.12 -15.37
N PRO A 63 -17.59 7.83 -16.68
CA PRO A 63 -18.19 8.76 -17.65
C PRO A 63 -19.64 9.16 -17.33
N ARG A 64 -20.30 8.48 -16.38
CA ARG A 64 -21.66 8.81 -15.91
C ARG A 64 -21.67 9.78 -14.72
N LEU A 65 -20.51 10.11 -14.15
CA LEU A 65 -20.41 11.22 -13.21
C LEU A 65 -20.51 12.52 -14.02
N LYS A 66 -21.49 13.35 -13.66
CA LYS A 66 -21.75 14.62 -14.33
C LYS A 66 -20.48 15.50 -14.34
N PRO A 67 -20.19 16.24 -15.43
CA PRO A 67 -19.24 17.34 -15.38
C PRO A 67 -19.69 18.30 -14.27
N GLY A 68 -18.87 18.50 -13.24
CA GLY A 68 -19.22 19.27 -12.04
C GLY A 68 -18.70 18.74 -10.69
N MET A 69 -17.93 17.64 -10.66
CA MET A 69 -17.08 17.31 -9.50
C MET A 69 -15.71 18.00 -9.63
N GLU A 70 -15.74 19.33 -9.75
CA GLU A 70 -14.55 20.14 -9.51
C GLU A 70 -14.08 19.90 -8.07
N SER A 71 -12.77 20.01 -7.84
CA SER A 71 -12.15 19.81 -6.54
C SER A 71 -12.88 20.63 -5.47
N LYS A 72 -13.63 19.94 -4.60
CA LYS A 72 -14.51 20.59 -3.62
C LYS A 72 -13.78 20.84 -2.32
N ILE A 73 -12.57 21.39 -2.42
CA ILE A 73 -11.68 21.63 -1.28
C ILE A 73 -12.40 22.40 -0.19
N ALA A 74 -13.17 23.43 -0.52
CA ALA A 74 -13.95 24.20 0.45
C ALA A 74 -14.97 23.35 1.24
N GLU A 75 -15.62 22.37 0.60
CA GLU A 75 -16.53 21.44 1.30
C GLU A 75 -15.75 20.51 2.23
N ILE A 76 -14.57 20.03 1.79
CA ILE A 76 -13.72 19.14 2.57
C ILE A 76 -13.13 19.90 3.78
N GLU A 77 -12.66 21.13 3.59
CA GLU A 77 -12.17 22.01 4.65
C GLU A 77 -13.26 22.30 5.68
N ALA A 78 -14.48 22.58 5.25
CA ALA A 78 -15.62 22.78 6.14
C ALA A 78 -15.97 21.51 6.94
N GLU A 79 -15.90 20.33 6.33
CA GLU A 79 -16.14 19.05 7.01
C GLU A 79 -15.03 18.71 8.02
N LEU A 80 -13.77 18.96 7.67
CA LEU A 80 -12.61 18.68 8.52
C LEU A 80 -12.35 19.77 9.56
N LYS A 81 -12.96 20.95 9.39
CA LYS A 81 -12.75 22.14 10.22
C LYS A 81 -11.28 22.57 10.27
N CYS A 82 -10.56 22.37 9.17
CA CYS A 82 -9.18 22.82 8.99
C CYS A 82 -8.96 23.23 7.53
N ALA A 83 -8.01 24.14 7.32
CA ALA A 83 -7.52 24.44 5.98
C ALA A 83 -6.72 23.25 5.45
N LEU A 84 -6.77 23.03 4.14
CA LEU A 84 -5.98 22.00 3.46
C LEU A 84 -4.74 22.64 2.82
N ASP A 85 -3.57 22.33 3.35
CA ASP A 85 -2.31 22.84 2.83
C ASP A 85 -1.87 22.03 1.61
N LYS A 86 -2.00 22.60 0.41
CA LYS A 86 -1.64 21.90 -0.83
C LYS A 86 -0.15 21.56 -0.87
N VAL A 87 0.18 20.30 -1.14
CA VAL A 87 1.55 19.85 -1.38
C VAL A 87 1.93 20.17 -2.82
N LEU A 88 2.58 21.32 -3.05
CA LEU A 88 2.79 21.88 -4.39
C LEU A 88 3.51 20.94 -5.37
N TRP A 89 4.46 20.14 -4.88
CA TRP A 89 5.23 19.20 -5.69
C TRP A 89 4.51 17.85 -5.93
N LEU A 90 3.39 17.60 -5.24
CA LEU A 90 2.67 16.34 -5.31
C LEU A 90 1.18 16.56 -5.65
N PRO A 91 0.78 16.40 -6.92
CA PRO A 91 -0.58 16.68 -7.37
C PRO A 91 -1.65 15.89 -6.59
N GLY A 92 -2.72 16.58 -6.18
CA GLY A 92 -3.84 15.98 -5.46
C GLY A 92 -3.57 15.66 -3.99
N PHE A 93 -2.41 16.05 -3.44
CA PHE A 93 -2.09 15.87 -2.03
C PHE A 93 -2.26 17.16 -1.22
N TYR A 94 -2.76 16.97 -0.01
CA TYR A 94 -2.95 18.03 0.97
C TYR A 94 -2.41 17.56 2.33
N ALA A 95 -1.69 18.45 3.01
CA ALA A 95 -1.29 18.30 4.39
C ALA A 95 -2.41 18.79 5.31
N ILE A 96 -2.62 18.05 6.40
CA ILE A 96 -3.55 18.40 7.48
C ILE A 96 -2.82 18.25 8.83
N PRO A 97 -3.24 19.00 9.86
CA PRO A 97 -2.69 18.84 11.20
C PRO A 97 -2.84 17.38 11.72
N PRO A 98 -1.86 16.88 12.50
CA PRO A 98 -1.82 15.48 12.92
C PRO A 98 -3.04 15.01 13.73
N GLU A 99 -3.66 15.90 14.48
CA GLU A 99 -4.85 15.69 15.30
C GLU A 99 -6.14 15.49 14.47
N ILE A 100 -6.17 15.96 13.22
CA ILE A 100 -7.36 15.88 12.39
C ILE A 100 -7.59 14.43 11.90
N GLN A 101 -8.80 13.93 12.13
CA GLN A 101 -9.23 12.61 11.72
C GLN A 101 -10.21 12.71 10.55
N ILE A 102 -9.87 12.09 9.42
CA ILE A 102 -10.75 12.11 8.24
C ILE A 102 -11.87 11.08 8.29
N ALA A 103 -11.79 10.07 9.16
CA ALA A 103 -12.69 8.91 9.14
C ALA A 103 -14.18 9.28 9.32
N GLY A 104 -14.46 10.36 10.06
CA GLY A 104 -15.81 10.88 10.29
C GLY A 104 -16.35 11.78 9.18
N SER A 105 -15.51 12.22 8.23
CA SER A 105 -15.94 13.12 7.14
C SER A 105 -16.75 12.38 6.08
N LYS A 106 -17.71 13.07 5.45
CA LYS A 106 -18.45 12.50 4.32
C LYS A 106 -17.52 12.32 3.14
N ALA A 107 -16.56 13.23 2.94
CA ALA A 107 -15.53 13.11 1.91
C ALA A 107 -14.79 11.76 1.98
N TYR A 108 -14.37 11.34 3.18
CA TYR A 108 -13.72 10.03 3.36
C TYR A 108 -14.69 8.86 3.19
N GLN A 109 -15.90 8.96 3.75
CA GLN A 109 -16.89 7.87 3.71
C GLN A 109 -17.37 7.60 2.28
N GLN A 110 -17.51 8.65 1.47
CA GLN A 110 -17.91 8.58 0.06
C GLN A 110 -16.74 8.26 -0.88
N GLY A 111 -15.54 8.06 -0.35
CA GLY A 111 -14.38 7.69 -1.16
C GLY A 111 -13.78 8.82 -1.98
N LYS A 112 -13.97 10.09 -1.59
CA LYS A 112 -13.39 11.26 -2.28
C LYS A 112 -11.95 11.55 -1.84
N ILE A 113 -11.64 11.23 -0.58
CA ILE A 113 -10.30 11.38 0.00
C ILE A 113 -9.85 10.13 0.75
N TYR A 114 -8.54 9.94 0.86
CA TYR A 114 -7.94 8.92 1.72
C TYR A 114 -6.57 9.36 2.22
N GLY A 115 -6.16 8.79 3.35
CA GLY A 115 -4.83 9.02 3.91
C GLY A 115 -3.79 8.16 3.19
N ILE A 116 -2.70 8.80 2.77
CA ILE A 116 -1.51 8.16 2.21
C ILE A 116 -0.34 9.09 2.47
N ASP A 117 0.83 8.53 2.82
CA ASP A 117 2.02 9.32 3.09
C ASP A 117 2.54 10.02 1.81
N ALA A 118 3.09 11.23 1.93
CA ALA A 118 3.62 11.97 0.80
C ALA A 118 4.78 11.23 0.11
N ALA A 119 5.64 10.52 0.84
CA ALA A 119 6.72 9.73 0.24
C ALA A 119 6.17 8.56 -0.59
N SER A 120 5.07 7.95 -0.13
CA SER A 120 4.37 6.91 -0.91
C SER A 120 3.78 7.48 -2.21
N GLY A 121 3.22 8.70 -2.16
CA GLY A 121 2.76 9.39 -3.35
C GLY A 121 3.89 9.78 -4.30
N ALA A 122 5.01 10.24 -3.76
CA ALA A 122 6.20 10.61 -4.52
C ALA A 122 6.73 9.45 -5.36
N ALA A 123 6.79 8.23 -4.80
CA ALA A 123 7.24 7.06 -5.56
C ALA A 123 6.32 6.70 -6.71
N ILE A 124 5.00 6.84 -6.52
CA ILE A 124 4.05 6.54 -7.60
C ILE A 124 4.13 7.62 -8.68
N LEU A 125 4.33 8.88 -8.30
CA LEU A 125 4.60 9.96 -9.24
C LEU A 125 5.88 9.68 -10.04
N ALA A 126 6.96 9.25 -9.39
CA ALA A 126 8.22 8.91 -10.02
C ALA A 126 8.12 7.66 -10.93
N LEU A 127 7.20 6.74 -10.65
CA LEU A 127 6.96 5.55 -11.48
C LEU A 127 6.41 5.93 -12.86
N ASP A 128 5.80 7.11 -12.99
CA ASP A 128 5.22 7.66 -14.24
C ASP A 128 4.29 6.64 -14.92
N VAL A 129 3.30 6.16 -14.16
CA VAL A 129 2.26 5.28 -14.69
C VAL A 129 1.35 6.07 -15.63
N ARG A 130 1.13 5.52 -16.83
CA ARG A 130 0.28 6.12 -17.86
C ARG A 130 -0.92 5.22 -18.18
N PRO A 131 -2.05 5.79 -18.63
CA PRO A 131 -3.16 5.00 -19.13
C PRO A 131 -2.71 4.01 -20.20
N GLY A 132 -3.12 2.75 -20.04
CA GLY A 132 -2.72 1.67 -20.95
C GLY A 132 -1.58 0.81 -20.42
N ASN A 133 -0.84 1.26 -19.41
CA ASN A 133 0.22 0.44 -18.81
C ASN A 133 -0.32 -0.80 -18.09
N HIS A 134 0.52 -1.82 -18.08
CA HIS A 134 0.40 -3.00 -17.26
C HIS A 134 1.33 -2.86 -16.06
N VAL A 135 0.74 -2.69 -14.88
CA VAL A 135 1.47 -2.36 -13.66
C VAL A 135 1.44 -3.53 -12.69
N LEU A 136 2.58 -3.84 -12.08
CA LEU A 136 2.73 -4.82 -11.00
C LEU A 136 3.09 -4.09 -9.70
N ASP A 137 2.37 -4.37 -8.62
CA ASP A 137 2.66 -3.91 -7.27
C ASP A 137 2.99 -5.13 -6.40
N LEU A 138 4.29 -5.32 -6.12
CA LEU A 138 4.80 -6.36 -5.23
C LEU A 138 4.81 -5.82 -3.79
N CYS A 139 4.21 -6.57 -2.88
CA CYS A 139 3.87 -6.15 -1.51
C CYS A 139 2.72 -5.11 -1.47
N ALA A 140 1.69 -5.32 -2.29
CA ALA A 140 0.61 -4.37 -2.51
C ALA A 140 -0.24 -4.02 -1.28
N ALA A 141 -0.25 -4.84 -0.23
CA ALA A 141 -1.13 -4.60 0.91
C ALA A 141 -0.50 -3.58 1.89
N PRO A 142 -1.26 -2.68 2.53
CA PRO A 142 -2.72 -2.69 2.68
C PRO A 142 -3.51 -1.99 1.55
N GLY A 143 -2.85 -1.51 0.49
CA GLY A 143 -3.52 -1.09 -0.75
C GLY A 143 -3.62 0.41 -1.02
N ALA A 144 -3.06 1.29 -0.18
CA ALA A 144 -3.12 2.75 -0.44
C ALA A 144 -2.33 3.15 -1.70
N LYS A 145 -1.13 2.57 -1.87
CA LYS A 145 -0.30 2.74 -3.07
C LYS A 145 -1.00 2.14 -4.30
N LEU A 146 -1.49 0.91 -4.18
CA LEU A 146 -2.30 0.26 -5.20
C LEU A 146 -3.52 1.08 -5.63
N CYS A 147 -4.23 1.74 -4.71
CA CYS A 147 -5.33 2.65 -5.04
C CYS A 147 -4.85 3.86 -5.83
N MET A 148 -3.73 4.47 -5.45
CA MET A 148 -3.17 5.59 -6.22
C MET A 148 -2.70 5.14 -7.61
N LEU A 149 -2.12 3.94 -7.75
CA LEU A 149 -1.79 3.34 -9.05
C LEU A 149 -3.04 3.14 -9.91
N ALA A 150 -4.10 2.57 -9.34
CA ALA A 150 -5.35 2.34 -10.05
C ALA A 150 -6.01 3.64 -10.51
N ASP A 151 -5.98 4.68 -9.66
CA ASP A 151 -6.52 6.01 -10.00
C ASP A 151 -5.73 6.67 -11.13
N THR A 152 -4.39 6.53 -11.10
CA THR A 152 -3.49 7.04 -12.15
C THR A 152 -3.63 6.28 -13.47
N LEU A 153 -3.84 4.96 -13.40
CA LEU A 153 -4.01 4.09 -14.58
C LEU A 153 -5.31 4.39 -15.35
N GLY A 154 -6.36 4.84 -14.64
CA GLY A 154 -7.65 5.20 -15.23
C GLY A 154 -8.36 4.01 -15.87
N THR A 155 -8.84 4.18 -17.11
CA THR A 155 -9.75 3.24 -17.77
C THR A 155 -9.09 2.33 -18.82
N THR A 156 -7.77 2.27 -18.89
CA THR A 156 -7.03 1.42 -19.85
C THR A 156 -5.80 0.80 -19.20
N GLY A 157 -5.38 -0.39 -19.65
CA GLY A 157 -4.29 -1.15 -19.03
C GLY A 157 -4.79 -2.12 -17.95
N SER A 158 -3.87 -2.63 -17.12
CA SER A 158 -4.23 -3.50 -15.99
C SER A 158 -3.27 -3.39 -14.81
N LEU A 159 -3.79 -3.67 -13.61
CA LEU A 159 -3.04 -3.59 -12.35
C LEU A 159 -3.03 -4.95 -11.64
N THR A 160 -1.85 -5.49 -11.36
CA THR A 160 -1.67 -6.70 -10.54
C THR A 160 -1.12 -6.31 -9.18
N GLY A 161 -1.81 -6.67 -8.10
CA GLY A 161 -1.27 -6.59 -6.74
C GLY A 161 -0.92 -7.97 -6.20
N VAL A 162 0.27 -8.12 -5.61
CA VAL A 162 0.75 -9.37 -5.01
C VAL A 162 1.20 -9.13 -3.58
N ASP A 163 0.81 -10.01 -2.66
CA ASP A 163 1.28 -9.98 -1.27
C ASP A 163 1.16 -11.38 -0.64
N VAL A 164 2.07 -11.73 0.25
CA VAL A 164 2.02 -13.02 0.95
C VAL A 164 0.90 -13.05 2.02
N ALA A 165 0.53 -11.89 2.57
CA ALA A 165 -0.41 -11.77 3.67
C ALA A 165 -1.86 -11.65 3.18
N LYS A 166 -2.53 -12.79 3.01
CA LYS A 166 -3.94 -12.87 2.58
C LYS A 166 -4.91 -11.95 3.34
N HIS A 167 -4.75 -11.80 4.65
CA HIS A 167 -5.60 -10.93 5.46
C HIS A 167 -5.38 -9.44 5.15
N ARG A 168 -4.13 -9.02 4.89
CA ARG A 168 -3.82 -7.65 4.46
C ARG A 168 -4.36 -7.38 3.06
N LEU A 169 -4.28 -8.36 2.15
CA LEU A 169 -4.90 -8.23 0.82
C LEU A 169 -6.43 -8.17 0.85
N ALA A 170 -7.09 -8.81 1.82
CA ALA A 170 -8.53 -8.63 2.01
C ALA A 170 -8.89 -7.19 2.38
N ALA A 171 -8.04 -6.50 3.17
CA ALA A 171 -8.17 -5.08 3.44
C ALA A 171 -7.94 -4.24 2.18
N CYS A 172 -6.92 -4.58 1.38
CA CYS A 172 -6.65 -3.96 0.08
C CYS A 172 -7.86 -4.06 -0.87
N ARG A 173 -8.47 -5.24 -0.99
CA ARG A 173 -9.72 -5.43 -1.74
C ARG A 173 -10.84 -4.51 -1.25
N THR A 174 -11.03 -4.43 0.07
CA THR A 174 -12.05 -3.57 0.68
C THR A 174 -11.81 -2.10 0.34
N MET A 175 -10.53 -1.69 0.33
CA MET A 175 -10.11 -0.34 -0.06
C MET A 175 -10.41 -0.04 -1.53
N LEU A 176 -10.03 -0.95 -2.45
CA LEU A 176 -10.34 -0.83 -3.89
C LEU A 176 -11.86 -0.74 -4.15
N GLN A 177 -12.66 -1.53 -3.43
CA GLN A 177 -14.11 -1.51 -3.54
C GLN A 177 -14.70 -0.19 -3.02
N LYS A 178 -14.24 0.28 -1.85
CA LYS A 178 -14.66 1.55 -1.26
C LYS A 178 -14.46 2.72 -2.22
N TYR A 179 -13.30 2.75 -2.89
CA TYR A 179 -12.92 3.83 -3.80
C TYR A 179 -13.32 3.58 -5.26
N SER A 180 -14.00 2.48 -5.58
CA SER A 180 -14.38 2.10 -6.95
C SER A 180 -13.19 1.99 -7.93
N LEU A 181 -12.03 1.55 -7.43
CA LEU A 181 -10.76 1.45 -8.17
C LEU A 181 -10.38 0.01 -8.56
N GLY A 182 -11.24 -0.96 -8.25
CA GLY A 182 -10.92 -2.38 -8.42
C GLY A 182 -11.15 -2.94 -9.82
N ASP A 183 -11.76 -2.18 -10.72
CA ASP A 183 -12.31 -2.68 -12.00
C ASP A 183 -11.27 -3.30 -12.94
N ARG A 184 -10.04 -2.76 -12.96
CA ARG A 184 -8.91 -3.26 -13.76
C ARG A 184 -7.85 -4.00 -12.95
N THR A 185 -8.16 -4.27 -11.68
CA THR A 185 -7.20 -4.78 -10.70
C THR A 185 -7.40 -6.27 -10.48
N ARG A 186 -6.31 -7.02 -10.30
CA ARG A 186 -6.30 -8.43 -9.88
C ARG A 186 -5.34 -8.60 -8.70
N LEU A 187 -5.76 -9.35 -7.68
CA LEU A 187 -4.99 -9.55 -6.44
C LEU A 187 -4.64 -11.02 -6.25
N PHE A 188 -3.36 -11.30 -6.08
CA PHE A 188 -2.83 -12.63 -5.82
C PHE A 188 -2.18 -12.72 -4.44
N VAL A 189 -2.48 -13.79 -3.73
CA VAL A 189 -1.69 -14.21 -2.56
C VAL A 189 -0.57 -15.10 -3.07
N ALA A 190 0.66 -14.60 -3.00
CA ALA A 190 1.86 -15.32 -3.44
C ALA A 190 3.10 -14.73 -2.79
N ASP A 191 4.20 -15.48 -2.84
CA ASP A 191 5.53 -14.94 -2.61
C ASP A 191 5.94 -14.10 -3.84
N GLY A 192 6.22 -12.80 -3.61
CA GLY A 192 6.61 -11.87 -4.67
C GLY A 192 7.92 -12.26 -5.37
N THR A 193 8.81 -12.98 -4.68
CA THR A 193 10.08 -13.48 -5.26
C THR A 193 9.86 -14.63 -6.25
N LEU A 194 8.71 -15.31 -6.17
CA LEU A 194 8.35 -16.46 -7.01
C LEU A 194 7.24 -16.13 -8.02
N PHE A 195 6.65 -14.94 -7.96
CA PHE A 195 5.54 -14.55 -8.83
C PHE A 195 6.01 -14.31 -10.27
N SER A 196 5.36 -14.99 -11.23
CA SER A 196 5.74 -14.93 -12.64
C SER A 196 4.55 -14.83 -13.61
N LEU A 197 3.34 -14.52 -13.11
CA LEU A 197 2.18 -14.38 -13.98
C LEU A 197 2.26 -13.09 -14.79
N LEU A 198 2.19 -13.22 -16.11
CA LEU A 198 2.23 -12.13 -17.06
C LEU A 198 0.98 -11.23 -16.96
N PRO A 199 1.07 -9.97 -17.44
CA PRO A 199 -0.12 -9.19 -17.61
C PRO A 199 -1.08 -9.82 -18.61
N VAL A 200 -2.38 -9.69 -18.35
CA VAL A 200 -3.39 -10.16 -19.29
C VAL A 200 -3.56 -9.11 -20.38
N ASN A 201 -3.10 -9.44 -21.58
CA ASN A 201 -3.13 -8.56 -22.73
C ASN A 201 -4.46 -8.71 -23.48
N SER A 202 -5.06 -7.61 -23.93
CA SER A 202 -6.21 -7.66 -24.84
C SER A 202 -5.91 -8.32 -26.19
N ARG A 203 -4.61 -8.48 -26.54
CA ARG A 203 -4.16 -9.23 -27.73
C ARG A 203 -4.31 -10.75 -27.62
N MET A 204 -4.57 -11.30 -26.43
CA MET A 204 -4.93 -12.72 -26.26
C MET A 204 -6.40 -13.01 -26.65
N GLN A 205 -7.08 -12.09 -27.35
CA GLN A 205 -8.37 -12.38 -27.96
C GLN A 205 -8.17 -13.44 -29.05
N ARG A 206 -8.57 -14.67 -28.71
CA ARG A 206 -8.81 -15.85 -29.56
C ARG A 206 -8.35 -15.71 -31.02
N MET A 207 -7.33 -16.48 -31.40
CA MET A 207 -7.40 -17.13 -32.71
C MET A 207 -8.67 -17.99 -32.70
N GLU A 208 -9.72 -17.55 -33.39
CA GLU A 208 -10.88 -18.39 -33.65
C GLU A 208 -10.43 -19.57 -34.53
N GLY A 209 -10.24 -20.73 -33.90
CA GLY A 209 -9.89 -21.93 -34.63
C GLY A 209 -9.44 -23.06 -33.74
N SER A 210 -10.34 -23.62 -32.92
CA SER A 210 -10.34 -25.03 -32.52
C SER A 210 -11.59 -25.35 -31.69
N ILE A 211 -12.47 -26.17 -32.27
CA ILE A 211 -13.60 -26.81 -31.58
C ILE A 211 -13.01 -27.83 -30.58
N GLY A 212 -13.33 -27.69 -29.29
CA GLY A 212 -12.90 -28.68 -28.29
C GLY A 212 -13.47 -28.46 -26.89
N VAL A 213 -14.54 -29.21 -26.60
CA VAL A 213 -15.03 -29.66 -25.27
C VAL A 213 -15.32 -28.57 -24.22
N GLU A 214 -16.61 -28.33 -23.98
CA GLU A 214 -17.11 -27.56 -22.84
C GLU A 214 -16.80 -28.26 -21.51
N GLU A 215 -15.66 -27.96 -20.90
CA GLU A 215 -15.49 -28.14 -19.46
C GLU A 215 -16.20 -26.99 -18.73
N ASN A 216 -17.41 -27.27 -18.26
CA ASN A 216 -18.22 -26.40 -17.38
C ASN A 216 -17.45 -26.04 -16.08
N GLY A 217 -16.55 -25.05 -16.16
CA GLY A 217 -15.76 -24.56 -15.02
C GLY A 217 -14.39 -23.94 -15.34
N SER A 218 -13.93 -24.02 -16.59
CA SER A 218 -12.60 -23.57 -17.01
C SER A 218 -12.45 -22.06 -17.18
N ILE A 219 -13.55 -21.32 -17.42
CA ILE A 219 -13.53 -19.86 -17.67
C ILE A 219 -13.71 -19.06 -16.38
N PHE A 220 -13.10 -17.87 -16.31
CA PHE A 220 -13.36 -16.89 -15.25
C PHE A 220 -14.73 -16.20 -15.43
N PRO A 221 -15.69 -16.38 -14.50
CA PRO A 221 -16.93 -15.62 -14.50
C PRO A 221 -16.70 -14.18 -14.02
N GLU A 222 -17.74 -13.34 -13.99
CA GLU A 222 -17.66 -12.07 -13.24
C GLU A 222 -17.39 -12.37 -11.75
N TRP A 223 -16.48 -11.62 -11.13
CA TRP A 223 -16.08 -11.86 -9.75
C TRP A 223 -17.24 -11.63 -8.78
N THR A 224 -17.39 -12.55 -7.82
CA THR A 224 -18.36 -12.39 -6.72
C THR A 224 -17.68 -12.59 -5.36
N SER A 225 -18.20 -11.93 -4.33
CA SER A 225 -17.71 -12.08 -2.96
C SER A 225 -18.05 -13.44 -2.34
N ARG A 226 -19.01 -14.18 -2.91
CA ARG A 226 -19.44 -15.48 -2.42
C ARG A 226 -18.44 -16.55 -2.86
N ARG A 227 -17.67 -17.05 -1.90
CA ARG A 227 -16.88 -18.28 -2.12
C ARG A 227 -17.80 -19.46 -2.41
N SER A 228 -17.46 -20.23 -3.44
CA SER A 228 -18.15 -21.48 -3.74
C SER A 228 -18.09 -22.42 -2.55
N TRP A 229 -19.12 -23.24 -2.38
CA TRP A 229 -19.13 -24.31 -1.38
C TRP A 229 -17.87 -25.20 -1.48
N LYS A 230 -17.39 -25.47 -2.70
CA LYS A 230 -16.19 -26.25 -2.98
C LYS A 230 -14.92 -25.57 -2.41
N ASP A 231 -14.80 -24.25 -2.54
CA ASP A 231 -13.67 -23.48 -1.99
C ASP A 231 -13.66 -23.49 -0.47
N ARG A 232 -14.85 -23.36 0.14
CA ARG A 232 -15.02 -23.47 1.60
C ARG A 232 -14.59 -24.85 2.09
N GLN A 233 -14.92 -25.90 1.36
CA GLN A 233 -14.58 -27.28 1.71
C GLN A 233 -13.06 -27.55 1.56
N LYS A 234 -12.43 -27.03 0.49
CA LYS A 234 -10.98 -27.12 0.28
C LYS A 234 -10.21 -26.37 1.38
N THR A 235 -10.68 -25.19 1.76
CA THR A 235 -10.10 -24.40 2.88
C THR A 235 -10.27 -25.12 4.23
N ARG A 236 -11.43 -25.74 4.49
CA ARG A 236 -11.67 -26.53 5.71
C ARG A 236 -10.78 -27.77 5.79
N LYS A 237 -10.55 -28.46 4.68
CA LYS A 237 -9.62 -29.61 4.61
C LYS A 237 -8.16 -29.17 4.83
N ALA A 238 -7.72 -28.07 4.22
CA ALA A 238 -6.38 -27.53 4.43
C ALA A 238 -6.14 -27.12 5.90
N ASN A 239 -7.14 -26.50 6.54
CA ASN A 239 -7.10 -26.16 7.96
C ASN A 239 -7.12 -27.39 8.88
N ALA A 240 -7.85 -28.44 8.53
CA ALA A 240 -7.91 -29.68 9.30
C ALA A 240 -6.59 -30.47 9.28
N ASN A 241 -5.80 -30.34 8.21
CA ASN A 241 -4.52 -31.02 8.06
C ASN A 241 -3.31 -30.25 8.64
N GLY A 242 -3.52 -29.13 9.34
CA GLY A 242 -2.42 -28.36 9.96
C GLY A 242 -1.46 -27.66 8.98
N GLN A 243 -1.78 -27.64 7.68
CA GLN A 243 -0.92 -27.08 6.62
C GLN A 243 -1.02 -25.54 6.51
N GLN A 244 -1.21 -24.82 7.61
CA GLN A 244 -1.29 -23.35 7.56
C GLN A 244 0.06 -22.65 7.34
N HIS A 245 1.19 -23.38 7.38
CA HIS A 245 2.52 -22.75 7.46
C HIS A 245 3.63 -23.34 6.55
N LEU A 246 3.29 -24.20 5.58
CA LEU A 246 4.25 -24.67 4.59
C LEU A 246 3.92 -24.05 3.23
N LEU A 247 4.32 -22.78 3.04
CA LEU A 247 4.36 -22.12 1.73
C LEU A 247 5.55 -22.66 0.92
N ALA A 248 5.55 -23.98 0.67
CA ALA A 248 6.42 -24.57 -0.32
C ALA A 248 5.76 -24.39 -1.69
N ALA A 249 6.33 -23.53 -2.54
CA ALA A 249 6.07 -23.44 -3.99
C ALA A 249 4.59 -23.59 -4.44
N SER A 250 3.65 -22.99 -3.71
CA SER A 250 2.23 -23.07 -4.06
C SER A 250 1.89 -22.05 -5.15
N GLU A 251 1.15 -22.47 -6.17
CA GLU A 251 0.61 -21.59 -7.22
C GLU A 251 -0.04 -20.32 -6.63
N PRO A 252 0.10 -19.14 -7.28
CA PRO A 252 -0.51 -17.90 -6.82
C PRO A 252 -2.03 -18.02 -6.61
N GLU A 253 -2.53 -17.70 -5.41
CA GLU A 253 -3.96 -17.73 -5.13
C GLU A 253 -4.62 -16.40 -5.55
N LEU A 254 -5.43 -16.41 -6.61
CA LEU A 254 -6.24 -15.26 -7.02
C LEU A 254 -7.42 -15.04 -6.05
N ILE A 255 -7.46 -13.89 -5.37
CA ILE A 255 -8.51 -13.60 -4.36
C ILE A 255 -9.51 -12.51 -4.79
N TYR A 256 -9.15 -11.71 -5.80
CA TYR A 256 -9.96 -10.63 -6.33
C TYR A 256 -9.57 -10.34 -7.77
N TYR A 257 -10.56 -10.03 -8.61
CA TYR A 257 -10.34 -9.46 -9.92
C TYR A 257 -11.54 -8.60 -10.33
N GLY A 258 -11.27 -7.44 -10.92
CA GLY A 258 -12.31 -6.56 -11.45
C GLY A 258 -12.84 -7.05 -12.81
N LYS A 259 -13.95 -6.45 -13.25
CA LYS A 259 -14.63 -6.84 -14.50
C LYS A 259 -13.75 -6.65 -15.73
N HIS A 260 -12.97 -5.58 -15.77
CA HIS A 260 -12.06 -5.23 -16.86
C HIS A 260 -10.59 -5.50 -16.53
N SER A 261 -10.31 -6.39 -15.57
CA SER A 261 -8.96 -6.83 -15.19
C SER A 261 -8.24 -7.66 -16.26
N GLY A 262 -8.95 -8.02 -17.33
CA GLY A 262 -8.52 -8.93 -18.39
C GLY A 262 -8.93 -10.37 -18.16
N LEU A 263 -9.37 -10.75 -16.96
CA LEU A 263 -9.64 -12.15 -16.61
C LEU A 263 -11.03 -12.64 -17.01
N VAL A 264 -12.09 -11.81 -16.89
CA VAL A 264 -13.46 -12.26 -17.17
C VAL A 264 -13.58 -12.78 -18.61
N GLY A 265 -14.06 -14.01 -18.77
CA GLY A 265 -14.19 -14.68 -20.07
C GLY A 265 -12.93 -15.41 -20.56
N GLN A 266 -11.80 -15.31 -19.85
CA GLN A 266 -10.57 -16.06 -20.15
C GLN A 266 -10.60 -17.46 -19.54
N CYS A 267 -9.91 -18.40 -20.18
CA CYS A 267 -9.66 -19.71 -19.61
C CYS A 267 -8.64 -19.62 -18.48
N LYS A 268 -8.86 -20.38 -17.39
CA LYS A 268 -7.95 -20.44 -16.25
C LYS A 268 -6.58 -21.01 -16.62
N SER A 269 -6.54 -22.03 -17.48
CA SER A 269 -5.28 -22.62 -17.95
C SER A 269 -4.38 -21.58 -18.60
N ASP A 270 -4.96 -20.74 -19.45
CA ASP A 270 -4.21 -19.79 -20.29
C ASP A 270 -3.61 -18.65 -19.45
N VAL A 271 -4.24 -18.34 -18.32
CA VAL A 271 -3.78 -17.30 -17.38
C VAL A 271 -2.69 -17.83 -16.45
N PHE A 272 -2.84 -19.06 -15.92
CA PHE A 272 -1.88 -19.63 -14.97
C PHE A 272 -0.71 -20.34 -15.66
N CYS A 273 -0.91 -20.84 -16.87
CA CYS A 273 0.06 -21.51 -17.73
C CYS A 273 -0.05 -20.96 -19.16
N PRO A 274 0.44 -19.74 -19.44
CA PRO A 274 0.45 -19.22 -20.81
C PRO A 274 1.22 -20.17 -21.74
N SER A 275 0.66 -20.47 -22.92
CA SER A 275 1.33 -21.31 -23.92
C SER A 275 2.62 -20.63 -24.36
N VAL A 276 3.71 -21.40 -24.37
CA VAL A 276 5.04 -20.93 -24.78
C VAL A 276 5.09 -20.87 -26.31
N ASP A 277 4.42 -19.87 -26.89
CA ASP A 277 4.67 -19.49 -28.28
C ASP A 277 5.69 -18.35 -28.28
N ASP A 278 6.85 -18.61 -28.88
CA ASP A 278 8.09 -17.80 -28.85
C ASP A 278 7.90 -16.32 -29.28
N GLU A 279 6.81 -15.99 -29.98
CA GLU A 279 6.54 -14.64 -30.50
C GLU A 279 5.57 -13.81 -29.64
N ALA A 280 4.76 -14.43 -28.78
CA ALA A 280 3.73 -13.74 -27.98
C ALA A 280 4.21 -13.31 -26.58
N CYS A 281 5.36 -13.83 -26.11
CA CYS A 281 5.90 -13.64 -24.76
C CYS A 281 6.63 -12.31 -24.52
N THR A 282 6.53 -11.33 -25.42
CA THR A 282 7.43 -10.16 -25.43
C THR A 282 6.99 -8.95 -24.60
N SER A 283 5.82 -8.96 -23.95
CA SER A 283 5.39 -7.82 -23.12
C SER A 283 5.18 -8.22 -21.66
N GLY A 284 6.22 -8.08 -20.85
CA GLY A 284 6.10 -8.09 -19.39
C GLY A 284 5.29 -6.88 -18.88
N TYR A 285 5.39 -6.61 -17.58
CA TYR A 285 4.80 -5.39 -17.01
C TYR A 285 5.57 -4.15 -17.46
N ASP A 286 4.86 -3.09 -17.83
CA ASP A 286 5.44 -1.80 -18.20
C ASP A 286 6.08 -1.10 -16.99
N LYS A 287 5.47 -1.28 -15.81
CA LYS A 287 5.87 -0.64 -14.55
C LYS A 287 5.78 -1.62 -13.39
N VAL A 288 6.79 -1.63 -12.53
CA VAL A 288 6.79 -2.44 -11.32
C VAL A 288 7.12 -1.60 -10.10
N LEU A 289 6.25 -1.67 -9.11
CA LEU A 289 6.46 -1.11 -7.78
C LEU A 289 6.84 -2.25 -6.83
N VAL A 290 7.90 -2.04 -6.06
CA VAL A 290 8.34 -2.96 -5.02
C VAL A 290 8.48 -2.19 -3.71
N ASP A 291 7.53 -2.42 -2.81
CA ASP A 291 7.53 -1.84 -1.46
C ASP A 291 7.93 -2.91 -0.43
N ALA A 292 9.11 -3.49 -0.64
CA ALA A 292 9.63 -4.56 0.21
C ALA A 292 9.97 -4.00 1.61
N GLU A 293 9.34 -4.60 2.63
CA GLU A 293 9.48 -4.23 4.05
C GLU A 293 9.02 -2.80 4.43
N CYS A 294 7.84 -2.37 3.97
CA CYS A 294 7.17 -1.14 4.44
C CYS A 294 6.91 -1.08 5.96
N THR A 295 7.02 -2.22 6.67
CA THR A 295 6.92 -2.28 8.14
C THR A 295 8.29 -2.07 8.78
N HIS A 296 9.30 -1.68 8.02
CA HIS A 296 10.66 -1.51 8.47
C HIS A 296 11.25 -0.14 8.17
N ASP A 297 10.39 0.75 7.68
CA ASP A 297 10.76 2.02 7.06
C ASP A 297 11.37 3.07 8.01
N GLY A 298 11.71 2.73 9.26
CA GLY A 298 12.24 3.68 10.23
C GLY A 298 11.36 4.93 10.40
N SER A 299 10.11 4.91 9.91
CA SER A 299 9.29 6.09 9.87
C SER A 299 9.05 6.56 11.30
N ILE A 300 9.06 7.88 11.49
CA ILE A 300 8.95 8.49 12.82
C ILE A 300 7.73 7.94 13.57
N LYS A 301 6.59 7.78 12.87
CA LYS A 301 5.37 7.17 13.43
C LYS A 301 5.52 5.69 13.77
N HIS A 302 6.34 4.94 13.03
CA HIS A 302 6.58 3.54 13.37
C HIS A 302 7.51 3.42 14.58
N ILE A 303 8.58 4.21 14.64
CA ILE A 303 9.51 4.25 15.77
C ILE A 303 8.78 4.65 17.07
N GLN A 304 7.85 5.60 17.01
CA GLN A 304 7.01 5.95 18.16
C GLN A 304 6.17 4.79 18.71
N LYS A 305 5.80 3.78 17.92
CA LYS A 305 5.03 2.63 18.47
C LYS A 305 5.85 1.83 19.47
N PHE A 306 7.17 1.86 19.36
CA PHE A 306 8.08 1.18 20.28
C PHE A 306 8.14 1.84 21.66
N GLU A 307 7.62 3.06 21.81
CA GLU A 307 7.34 3.66 23.12
C GLU A 307 6.33 2.82 23.91
N PHE A 308 5.28 2.34 23.23
CA PHE A 308 4.25 1.50 23.85
C PHE A 308 4.61 0.01 23.84
N TRP A 309 5.32 -0.46 22.82
CA TRP A 309 5.67 -1.88 22.66
C TRP A 309 6.98 -2.27 23.38
N GLY A 310 7.76 -1.29 23.82
CA GLY A 310 9.02 -1.46 24.51
C GLY A 310 10.23 -1.47 23.58
N TRP A 311 11.24 -0.70 23.93
CA TRP A 311 12.46 -0.48 23.14
C TRP A 311 13.30 -1.74 22.88
N LYS A 312 13.28 -2.75 23.76
CA LYS A 312 13.93 -4.05 23.49
C LYS A 312 13.39 -4.75 22.24
N SER A 313 12.14 -4.43 21.85
CA SER A 313 11.56 -4.96 20.61
C SER A 313 11.99 -4.18 19.38
N LEU A 314 12.48 -2.94 19.53
CA LEU A 314 13.07 -2.15 18.45
C LEU A 314 14.36 -2.81 17.99
N ASP A 315 15.28 -3.14 18.91
CA ASP A 315 16.58 -3.73 18.55
C ASP A 315 16.41 -5.01 17.71
N ARG A 316 15.58 -5.95 18.20
CA ARG A 316 15.31 -7.22 17.50
C ARG A 316 14.57 -7.02 16.18
N ARG A 317 13.71 -6.00 16.09
CA ARG A 317 12.92 -5.82 14.87
C ARG A 317 13.71 -5.04 13.83
N VAL A 318 14.36 -3.94 14.23
CA VAL A 318 14.91 -2.80 13.43
C VAL A 318 16.41 -2.74 13.33
N LEU A 319 17.14 -3.14 14.37
CA LEU A 319 18.61 -3.01 14.39
C LEU A 319 19.31 -4.35 14.22
N ASP A 320 18.58 -5.41 13.83
CA ASP A 320 19.13 -6.75 13.65
C ASP A 320 19.89 -6.87 12.30
N ALA A 321 21.20 -7.10 12.40
CA ALA A 321 22.09 -7.20 11.25
C ALA A 321 21.78 -8.41 10.35
N GLU A 322 21.40 -9.55 10.92
CA GLU A 322 21.05 -10.77 10.15
C GLU A 322 19.79 -10.52 9.31
N ARG A 323 18.84 -9.75 9.85
CA ARG A 323 17.63 -9.34 9.14
C ARG A 323 17.92 -8.34 8.01
N THR A 324 18.84 -7.42 8.25
CA THR A 324 19.29 -6.44 7.23
C THR A 324 20.00 -7.13 6.06
N GLU A 325 20.69 -8.25 6.30
CA GLU A 325 21.29 -9.06 5.24
C GLU A 325 20.24 -9.86 4.45
N ASN A 326 19.23 -10.40 5.13
CA ASN A 326 18.08 -11.04 4.48
C ASN A 326 17.30 -10.08 3.56
N LEU A 327 17.24 -8.79 3.91
CA LEU A 327 16.64 -7.75 3.05
C LEU A 327 17.32 -7.65 1.69
N LEU A 328 18.66 -7.65 1.67
CA LEU A 328 19.42 -7.63 0.43
C LEU A 328 19.18 -8.92 -0.38
N GLN A 329 19.12 -10.07 0.31
CA GLN A 329 18.81 -11.35 -0.34
C GLN A 329 17.40 -11.42 -0.92
N LEU A 330 16.42 -10.75 -0.32
CA LEU A 330 15.05 -10.64 -0.85
C LEU A 330 14.95 -9.67 -2.03
N GLN A 331 15.75 -8.60 -2.04
CA GLN A 331 15.74 -7.58 -3.09
C GLN A 331 16.43 -8.04 -4.37
N VAL A 332 17.49 -8.85 -4.28
CA VAL A 332 18.24 -9.32 -5.45
C VAL A 332 17.37 -10.09 -6.46
N PRO A 333 16.59 -11.12 -6.08
CA PRO A 333 15.71 -11.83 -7.02
C PRO A 333 14.64 -10.95 -7.67
N LEU A 334 14.18 -9.91 -6.97
CA LEU A 334 13.15 -8.98 -7.45
C LEU A 334 13.69 -8.07 -8.55
N SER A 335 14.98 -7.71 -8.51
CA SER A 335 15.63 -6.84 -9.50
C SER A 335 16.02 -7.56 -10.79
N PHE A 336 16.27 -8.87 -10.76
CA PHE A 336 16.81 -9.63 -11.91
C PHE A 336 15.76 -10.18 -12.88
N ARG A 337 14.45 -10.08 -12.59
CA ARG A 337 13.38 -10.60 -13.47
C ARG A 337 12.71 -9.49 -14.29
N GLN A 338 13.21 -9.19 -15.49
CA GLN A 338 12.48 -8.54 -16.60
C GLN A 338 11.66 -7.26 -16.32
N TYR A 339 11.92 -6.52 -15.24
CA TYR A 339 11.19 -5.29 -14.91
C TYR A 339 11.97 -4.06 -15.39
N LEU A 340 11.45 -3.38 -16.42
CA LEU A 340 12.16 -2.28 -17.08
C LEU A 340 12.21 -0.96 -16.27
N TYR A 341 11.46 -0.84 -15.17
CA TYR A 341 11.44 0.35 -14.31
C TYR A 341 11.24 -0.08 -12.86
N PHE A 342 12.25 0.17 -12.01
CA PHE A 342 12.29 -0.24 -10.60
C PHE A 342 12.37 1.00 -9.70
N ILE A 343 11.40 1.16 -8.79
CA ILE A 343 11.45 2.16 -7.73
C ILE A 343 11.31 1.46 -6.38
N GLN A 344 12.38 1.51 -5.59
CA GLN A 344 12.43 1.01 -4.23
C GLN A 344 12.12 2.15 -3.26
N LEU A 345 11.08 1.96 -2.45
CA LEU A 345 10.84 2.80 -1.28
C LEU A 345 11.39 2.09 -0.05
N GLY A 346 12.60 2.47 0.32
CA GLY A 346 13.23 2.07 1.58
C GLY A 346 14.51 2.84 1.75
N THR A 347 14.67 3.51 2.89
CA THR A 347 15.97 4.07 3.30
C THR A 347 16.89 2.90 3.62
N SER A 348 17.50 2.31 2.59
CA SER A 348 18.73 1.55 2.76
C SER A 348 19.87 2.48 2.38
N SER A 349 20.27 3.32 3.33
CA SER A 349 21.55 4.00 3.27
C SER A 349 22.64 2.94 3.45
N LYS A 350 23.07 2.36 2.33
CA LYS A 350 24.44 1.87 2.14
C LYS A 350 24.91 2.32 0.77
N LEU A 351 25.54 3.48 0.76
CA LEU A 351 26.70 3.81 -0.08
C LEU A 351 27.69 4.56 0.79
#